data_AF-A0A7Z7PYX7-F1
#
_entry.id   AF-A0A7Z7PYX7-F1
#
_cell.length_a   1.000
_cell.length_b   1.000
_cell.length_c   1.000
_cell.angle_alpha   90.00
_cell.angle_beta   90.00
_cell.angle_gamma   90.00
#
_symmetry.space_group_name_H-M   'P 1'
#
loop_
_entity.id
_entity.type
_entity.pdbx_description
1 polymer ?
#
loop_
_entity_poly.entity_id
_entity_poly.type
_entity_poly.pdbx_seq_one_letter_code
_entity_poly.pdbx_strand_id
1 'polypeptide(L)'
;MSKKKTTEEFILSSEAIHGKFYDYSQSVYVRRNEKITIICPQHGTFEQMPCSHLEGKGCMKCGHLKKAKKHSITRNKNRIKVFDQPTDYKIIHSYCGTEFKVDNDCFDLIKNINWSKSRGYAYNSSIGFLHRYIFDNISDGYFIDHINGDTLDNRKQNLRICNIKENNHNRAGNLKNKTSKYKGVCWNKKMNKWVANIACDGKIYYLGSYIVEIEAAMAYNKAAIKYHGDYAKLNIL
;
A
#
# COMPACT_ATOMS: atom_id res chain seq x y z
N MET A 1 -63.45 0.85 21.13
CA MET A 1 -62.55 1.96 20.73
C MET A 1 -61.22 1.78 21.45
N SER A 2 -60.09 1.75 20.74
CA SER A 2 -58.76 1.57 21.35
C SER A 2 -58.43 2.76 22.26
N LYS A 3 -58.10 2.50 23.53
CA LYS A 3 -57.72 3.52 24.51
C LYS A 3 -56.52 4.30 23.97
N LYS A 4 -56.62 5.64 23.90
CA LYS A 4 -55.49 6.50 23.50
C LYS A 4 -54.42 6.41 24.57
N LYS A 5 -53.17 6.19 24.15
CA LYS A 5 -52.04 6.17 25.08
C LYS A 5 -51.83 7.54 25.72
N THR A 6 -51.48 7.58 26.99
CA THR A 6 -51.04 8.83 27.67
C THR A 6 -49.57 9.13 27.37
N THR A 7 -49.12 10.35 27.70
CA THR A 7 -47.69 10.72 27.60
C THR A 7 -46.81 9.83 28.48
N GLU A 8 -47.27 9.51 29.70
CA GLU A 8 -46.56 8.61 30.62
C GLU A 8 -46.42 7.20 30.03
N GLU A 9 -47.50 6.65 29.48
CA GLU A 9 -47.48 5.34 28.82
C GLU A 9 -46.54 5.32 27.59
N PHE A 10 -46.43 6.45 26.87
CA PHE A 10 -45.47 6.61 25.79
C PHE A 10 -44.02 6.64 26.31
N ILE A 11 -43.73 7.37 27.38
CA ILE A 11 -42.39 7.45 27.99
C ILE A 11 -41.96 6.06 28.47
N LEU A 12 -42.82 5.35 29.22
CA LEU A 12 -42.55 3.99 29.67
C LEU A 12 -42.26 3.04 28.50
N SER A 13 -43.06 3.12 27.43
CA SER A 13 -42.84 2.31 26.21
C SER A 13 -41.50 2.67 25.52
N SER A 14 -41.09 3.94 25.57
CA SER A 14 -39.86 4.41 24.94
C SER A 14 -38.62 4.03 25.75
N GLU A 15 -38.70 4.10 27.09
CA GLU A 15 -37.65 3.62 28.00
C GLU A 15 -37.44 2.10 27.86
N ALA A 16 -38.49 1.32 27.60
CA ALA A 16 -38.36 -0.11 27.34
C ALA A 16 -37.52 -0.42 26.08
N ILE A 17 -37.46 0.50 25.11
CA ILE A 17 -36.76 0.30 23.83
C ILE A 17 -35.37 0.93 23.84
N HIS A 18 -35.26 2.16 24.36
CA HIS A 18 -34.02 2.93 24.32
C HIS A 18 -33.28 2.96 25.66
N GLY A 19 -33.84 2.36 26.71
CA GLY A 19 -33.41 2.58 28.09
C GLY A 19 -33.65 4.04 28.51
N LYS A 20 -32.99 4.45 29.59
CA LYS A 20 -32.99 5.85 30.07
C LYS A 20 -32.02 6.75 29.27
N PHE A 21 -31.89 6.50 27.97
CA PHE A 21 -30.91 7.20 27.11
C PHE A 21 -31.39 8.58 26.65
N TYR A 22 -32.69 8.75 26.43
CA TYR A 22 -33.28 10.03 26.02
C TYR A 22 -34.00 10.68 27.19
N ASP A 23 -34.01 12.01 27.19
CA ASP A 23 -34.84 12.81 28.09
C ASP A 23 -36.13 13.24 27.37
N TYR A 24 -37.26 13.03 28.04
CA TYR A 24 -38.61 13.30 27.56
C TYR A 24 -39.29 14.45 28.32
N SER A 25 -38.54 15.24 29.08
CA SER A 25 -39.03 16.39 29.86
C SER A 25 -39.83 17.41 29.05
N GLN A 26 -39.62 17.48 27.72
CA GLN A 26 -40.34 18.34 26.78
C GLN A 26 -41.27 17.57 25.84
N SER A 27 -41.51 16.28 26.07
CA SER A 27 -42.34 15.45 25.20
C SER A 27 -43.82 15.51 25.62
N VAL A 28 -44.71 15.86 24.68
CA VAL A 28 -46.17 15.80 24.88
C VAL A 28 -46.77 14.86 23.84
N TYR A 29 -47.36 13.74 24.27
CA TYR A 29 -47.94 12.77 23.35
C TYR A 29 -49.40 13.09 23.04
N VAL A 30 -49.71 13.31 21.77
CA VAL A 30 -51.09 13.53 21.28
C VAL A 30 -51.61 12.32 20.50
N ARG A 31 -50.83 11.84 19.52
CA ARG A 31 -51.16 10.68 18.68
C ARG A 31 -49.91 10.08 18.03
N ARG A 32 -50.02 8.83 17.56
CA ARG A 32 -48.88 8.05 17.03
C ARG A 32 -48.13 8.68 15.84
N ASN A 33 -48.80 9.52 15.05
CA ASN A 33 -48.26 10.08 13.80
C ASN A 33 -48.02 11.60 13.87
N GLU A 34 -47.99 12.17 15.07
CA GLU A 34 -47.67 13.57 15.29
C GLU A 34 -46.30 13.67 15.95
N LYS A 35 -45.45 14.55 15.45
CA LYS A 35 -44.08 14.68 15.95
C LYS A 35 -44.08 15.13 17.40
N ILE A 36 -43.12 14.61 18.15
CA ILE A 36 -42.85 15.00 19.53
C ILE A 36 -41.38 15.42 19.66
N THR A 37 -41.11 16.30 20.62
CA THR A 37 -39.76 16.74 20.96
C THR A 37 -39.14 15.76 21.93
N ILE A 38 -37.96 15.22 21.59
CA ILE A 38 -37.17 14.31 22.41
C ILE A 38 -35.76 14.90 22.57
N ILE A 39 -35.16 14.76 23.74
CA ILE A 39 -33.84 15.32 24.02
C ILE A 39 -32.79 14.21 23.98
N CYS A 40 -31.84 14.34 23.05
CA CYS A 40 -30.66 13.49 23.00
C CYS A 40 -29.53 14.11 23.85
N PRO A 41 -28.95 13.38 24.81
CA PRO A 41 -27.91 13.93 25.69
C PRO A 41 -26.64 14.35 24.93
N GLN A 42 -26.42 13.83 23.72
CA GLN A 42 -25.23 14.11 22.92
C GLN A 42 -25.47 15.13 21.79
N HIS A 43 -26.72 15.34 21.39
CA HIS A 43 -27.03 16.11 20.16
C HIS A 43 -28.14 17.13 20.33
N GLY A 44 -28.64 17.32 21.55
CA GLY A 44 -29.71 18.25 21.89
C GLY A 44 -31.10 17.72 21.51
N THR A 45 -32.06 18.65 21.49
CA THR A 45 -33.46 18.39 21.11
C THR A 45 -33.57 17.97 19.65
N PHE A 46 -34.45 17.01 19.37
CA PHE A 46 -34.83 16.62 18.02
C PHE A 46 -36.28 16.19 17.99
N GLU A 47 -36.91 16.30 16.82
CA GLU A 47 -38.29 15.86 16.62
C GLU A 47 -38.34 14.46 16.01
N GLN A 48 -39.27 13.64 16.48
CA GLN A 48 -39.55 12.33 15.88
C GLN A 48 -41.01 11.93 16.06
N MET A 49 -41.54 11.10 15.16
CA MET A 49 -42.87 10.51 15.33
C MET A 49 -42.82 9.43 16.42
N PRO A 50 -43.77 9.39 17.37
CA PRO A 50 -43.85 8.36 18.40
C PRO A 50 -43.83 6.94 17.84
N CYS A 51 -44.54 6.67 16.74
CA CYS A 51 -44.54 5.34 16.13
C CYS A 51 -43.14 4.90 15.66
N SER A 52 -42.39 5.81 15.03
CA SER A 52 -41.01 5.56 14.60
C SER A 52 -40.07 5.39 15.78
N HIS A 53 -40.26 6.18 16.84
CA HIS A 53 -39.45 6.08 18.05
C HIS A 53 -39.63 4.72 18.74
N LEU A 54 -40.88 4.26 18.82
CA LEU A 54 -41.24 2.95 19.38
C LEU A 54 -40.86 1.76 18.47
N GLU A 55 -40.43 2.00 17.24
CA GLU A 55 -39.78 0.98 16.39
C GLU A 55 -38.27 0.88 16.65
N GLY A 56 -37.74 1.66 17.61
CA GLY A 56 -36.30 1.70 17.92
C GLY A 56 -35.52 2.72 17.10
N LYS A 57 -36.19 3.59 16.32
CA LYS A 57 -35.53 4.75 15.70
C LYS A 57 -35.26 5.80 16.80
N GLY A 58 -34.19 6.55 16.63
CA GLY A 58 -33.75 7.54 17.61
C GLY A 58 -33.12 8.74 16.94
N CYS A 59 -32.22 9.43 17.64
CA CYS A 59 -31.51 10.58 17.10
C CYS A 59 -30.73 10.19 15.82
N MET A 60 -30.99 10.93 14.73
CA MET A 60 -30.35 10.69 13.43
C MET A 60 -28.82 10.85 13.49
N LYS A 61 -28.33 11.83 14.25
CA LYS A 61 -26.89 12.03 14.46
C LYS A 61 -26.24 10.84 15.17
N CYS A 62 -26.87 10.31 16.23
CA CYS A 62 -26.44 9.05 16.86
C CYS A 62 -26.48 7.87 15.88
N GLY A 63 -27.52 7.78 15.05
CA GLY A 63 -27.64 6.74 14.02
C GLY A 63 -26.50 6.80 12.99
N HIS A 64 -26.14 7.99 12.54
CA HIS A 64 -25.00 8.20 11.64
C HIS A 64 -23.67 7.82 12.30
N LEU A 65 -23.44 8.22 13.56
CA LEU A 65 -22.25 7.82 14.31
C LEU A 65 -22.16 6.30 14.50
N LYS A 66 -23.28 5.63 14.81
CA LYS A 66 -23.35 4.16 14.92
C LYS A 66 -23.06 3.48 13.57
N LYS A 67 -23.59 4.00 12.46
CA LYS A 67 -23.30 3.50 11.10
C LYS A 67 -21.83 3.71 10.72
N ALA A 68 -21.28 4.90 10.97
CA ALA A 68 -19.88 5.22 10.69
C ALA A 68 -18.92 4.31 11.48
N LYS A 69 -19.17 4.10 12.79
CA LYS A 69 -18.41 3.15 13.62
C LYS A 69 -18.58 1.71 13.16
N LYS A 70 -19.78 1.29 12.74
CA LYS A 70 -20.00 -0.06 12.19
C LYS A 70 -19.20 -0.27 10.91
N HIS A 71 -19.21 0.69 9.98
CA HIS A 71 -18.41 0.66 8.74
C HIS A 71 -16.90 0.73 8.97
N SER A 72 -16.42 1.44 9.99
CA SER A 72 -15.00 1.44 10.34
C SER A 72 -14.56 0.10 10.93
N ILE A 73 -15.40 -0.55 11.76
CA ILE A 73 -15.13 -1.85 12.37
C ILE A 73 -15.19 -3.00 11.33
N THR A 74 -16.15 -3.02 10.40
CA THR A 74 -16.18 -4.02 9.32
C THR A 74 -15.10 -3.79 8.26
N ARG A 75 -14.67 -2.54 7.99
CA ARG A 75 -13.48 -2.28 7.16
C ARG A 75 -12.18 -2.74 7.82
N ASN A 76 -12.08 -2.68 9.16
CA ASN A 76 -10.87 -3.11 9.89
C ASN A 76 -10.80 -4.64 10.08
N LYS A 77 -11.94 -5.33 10.33
CA LYS A 77 -11.97 -6.78 10.53
C LYS A 77 -11.54 -7.60 9.31
N ASN A 78 -11.66 -7.06 8.09
CA ASN A 78 -11.24 -7.74 6.86
C ASN A 78 -9.78 -7.43 6.43
N ARG A 79 -8.98 -6.74 7.27
CA ARG A 79 -7.72 -6.11 6.83
C ARG A 79 -6.44 -6.63 7.47
N ILE A 80 -6.51 -7.59 8.38
CA ILE A 80 -5.33 -8.32 8.85
C ILE A 80 -5.59 -9.80 8.60
N LYS A 81 -5.31 -10.26 7.37
CA LYS A 81 -4.84 -11.64 7.25
C LYS A 81 -3.52 -11.63 8.01
N VAL A 82 -3.48 -12.25 9.19
CA VAL A 82 -2.23 -12.47 9.90
C VAL A 82 -1.47 -13.49 9.07
N PHE A 83 -0.84 -13.01 8.00
CA PHE A 83 0.19 -13.75 7.30
C PHE A 83 1.36 -13.80 8.26
N ASP A 84 1.83 -15.00 8.53
CA ASP A 84 3.03 -15.21 9.32
C ASP A 84 4.14 -14.33 8.73
N GLN A 85 4.63 -13.42 9.55
CA GLN A 85 5.58 -12.41 9.10
C GLN A 85 6.97 -13.01 9.24
N PRO A 86 7.83 -12.89 8.21
CA PRO A 86 9.22 -13.32 8.35
C PRO A 86 9.89 -12.66 9.57
N THR A 87 10.84 -13.38 10.16
CA THR A 87 11.61 -12.87 11.31
C THR A 87 12.53 -11.74 10.90
N ASP A 88 13.10 -11.84 9.70
CA ASP A 88 14.20 -10.97 9.26
C ASP A 88 13.70 -9.68 8.59
N TYR A 89 12.45 -9.67 8.12
CA TYR A 89 11.80 -8.54 7.46
C TYR A 89 10.29 -8.64 7.56
N LYS A 90 9.58 -7.53 7.32
CA LYS A 90 8.12 -7.50 7.27
C LYS A 90 7.60 -7.26 5.87
N ILE A 91 6.37 -7.70 5.64
CA ILE A 91 5.63 -7.55 4.39
C ILE A 91 4.44 -6.64 4.64
N ILE A 92 4.35 -5.57 3.84
CA ILE A 92 3.18 -4.70 3.76
C ILE A 92 2.39 -5.08 2.52
N HIS A 93 1.09 -5.30 2.68
CA HIS A 93 0.20 -5.57 1.56
C HIS A 93 -0.58 -4.32 1.17
N SER A 94 -0.56 -3.99 -0.11
CA SER A 94 -1.53 -3.06 -0.70
C SER A 94 -2.94 -3.65 -0.76
N TYR A 95 -3.94 -2.81 -1.04
CA TYR A 95 -5.31 -3.26 -1.26
C TYR A 95 -5.47 -4.29 -2.39
N CYS A 96 -4.68 -4.16 -3.46
CA CYS A 96 -4.69 -5.12 -4.58
C CYS A 96 -3.83 -6.38 -4.32
N GLY A 97 -3.32 -6.56 -3.10
CA GLY A 97 -2.51 -7.73 -2.74
C GLY A 97 -1.03 -7.63 -3.14
N THR A 98 -0.57 -6.52 -3.72
CA THR A 98 0.87 -6.31 -3.95
C THR A 98 1.62 -6.28 -2.61
N GLU A 99 2.72 -7.03 -2.54
CA GLU A 99 3.61 -7.14 -1.38
C GLU A 99 4.79 -6.17 -1.48
N PHE A 100 5.11 -5.53 -0.37
CA PHE A 100 6.27 -4.66 -0.22
C PHE A 100 7.09 -5.15 0.97
N LYS A 101 8.37 -5.51 0.74
CA LYS A 101 9.27 -5.97 1.80
C LYS A 101 9.96 -4.77 2.42
N VAL A 102 10.04 -4.75 3.75
CA VAL A 102 10.65 -3.68 4.53
C VAL A 102 11.34 -4.27 5.75
N ASP A 103 12.32 -3.58 6.31
CA ASP A 103 12.94 -4.03 7.55
C ASP A 103 11.98 -3.94 8.74
N ASN A 104 12.30 -4.68 9.79
CA ASN A 104 11.53 -4.67 11.03
C ASN A 104 11.51 -3.28 11.69
N ASP A 105 12.62 -2.53 11.60
CA ASP A 105 12.78 -1.25 12.30
C ASP A 105 11.92 -0.12 11.72
N CYS A 106 11.65 -0.14 10.41
CA CYS A 106 10.81 0.85 9.76
C CYS A 106 9.34 0.43 9.70
N PHE A 107 9.03 -0.86 9.84
CA PHE A 107 7.67 -1.40 9.69
C PHE A 107 6.62 -0.67 10.52
N ASP A 108 6.89 -0.39 11.80
CA ASP A 108 5.91 0.23 12.69
C ASP A 108 5.50 1.64 12.27
N LEU A 109 6.40 2.37 11.60
CA LEU A 109 6.15 3.72 11.09
C LEU A 109 5.26 3.70 9.84
N ILE A 110 5.37 2.65 9.02
CA ILE A 110 4.77 2.61 7.67
C ILE A 110 3.62 1.61 7.52
N LYS A 111 3.40 0.71 8.49
CA LYS A 111 2.37 -0.35 8.43
C LYS A 111 0.95 0.16 8.26
N ASN A 112 0.65 1.35 8.77
CA ASN A 112 -0.68 1.95 8.73
C ASN A 112 -0.89 2.92 7.55
N ILE A 113 0.11 3.08 6.68
CA ILE A 113 0.04 3.91 5.49
C ILE A 113 -0.51 3.10 4.32
N ASN A 114 -1.36 3.72 3.51
CA ASN A 114 -1.89 3.08 2.31
C ASN A 114 -0.86 3.14 1.17
N TRP A 115 -0.14 2.04 0.96
CA TRP A 115 0.79 1.88 -0.15
C TRP A 115 0.12 1.26 -1.37
N SER A 116 0.48 1.74 -2.55
CA SER A 116 0.06 1.21 -3.85
C SER A 116 1.28 1.02 -4.76
N LYS A 117 1.12 0.25 -5.83
CA LYS A 117 2.16 0.09 -6.85
C LYS A 117 1.99 1.17 -7.92
N SER A 118 3.01 2.01 -8.10
CA SER A 118 3.06 3.04 -9.14
C SER A 118 4.39 2.99 -9.88
N ARG A 119 4.35 2.90 -11.22
CA ARG A 119 5.54 2.75 -12.09
C ARG A 119 6.49 1.62 -11.66
N GLY A 120 5.96 0.57 -11.03
CA GLY A 120 6.73 -0.55 -10.49
C GLY A 120 7.15 -0.40 -9.03
N TYR A 121 7.05 0.79 -8.43
CA TYR A 121 7.51 1.07 -7.06
C TYR A 121 6.35 1.13 -6.05
N ALA A 122 6.68 0.92 -4.78
CA ALA A 122 5.80 1.23 -3.67
C ALA A 122 5.64 2.76 -3.52
N TYR A 123 4.40 3.23 -3.53
CA TYR A 123 4.06 4.66 -3.59
C TYR A 123 2.86 5.00 -2.70
N ASN A 124 2.88 6.21 -2.16
CA ASN A 124 1.75 6.84 -1.48
C ASN A 124 1.60 8.28 -1.98
N SER A 125 0.37 8.77 -2.13
CA SER A 125 0.10 10.11 -2.68
C SER A 125 0.63 11.27 -1.83
N SER A 126 0.68 11.09 -0.51
CA SER A 126 1.07 12.14 0.43
C SER A 126 2.56 12.09 0.76
N ILE A 127 3.15 10.90 0.75
CA ILE A 127 4.55 10.66 1.17
C ILE A 127 5.50 10.49 -0.02
N GLY A 128 5.00 10.02 -1.17
CA GLY A 128 5.81 9.68 -2.33
C GLY A 128 6.27 8.22 -2.33
N PHE A 129 7.50 7.97 -2.78
CA PHE A 129 8.04 6.61 -2.92
C PHE A 129 8.58 6.05 -1.60
N LEU A 130 8.25 4.79 -1.29
CA LEU A 130 8.61 4.15 -0.03
C LEU A 130 10.13 4.09 0.19
N HIS A 131 10.89 3.63 -0.82
CA HIS A 131 12.35 3.56 -0.70
C HIS A 131 12.98 4.90 -0.33
N ARG A 132 12.44 6.01 -0.86
CA ARG A 132 12.88 7.39 -0.56
C ARG A 132 12.48 7.84 0.84
N TYR A 133 11.33 7.38 1.32
CA TYR A 133 10.92 7.65 2.69
C TYR A 133 11.76 6.89 3.73
N ILE A 134 12.25 5.70 3.38
CA ILE A 134 13.12 4.89 4.26
C ILE A 134 14.54 5.48 4.34
N PHE A 135 15.01 6.14 3.28
CA PHE A 135 16.32 6.79 3.20
C PHE A 135 16.17 8.30 3.38
N ASP A 136 16.32 8.78 4.61
CA ASP A 136 16.32 10.22 4.89
C ASP A 136 17.58 10.92 4.34
N ASN A 137 17.43 12.20 3.97
CA ASN A 137 18.52 13.14 3.67
C ASN A 137 19.53 12.71 2.59
N ILE A 138 19.06 12.61 1.34
CA ILE A 138 19.93 12.40 0.18
C ILE A 138 20.33 13.76 -0.40
N SER A 139 21.63 13.92 -0.71
CA SER A 139 22.16 15.10 -1.40
C SER A 139 21.62 15.22 -2.82
N ASP A 140 21.52 16.47 -3.31
CA ASP A 140 21.07 16.73 -4.67
C ASP A 140 21.94 16.00 -5.71
N GLY A 141 21.28 15.39 -6.70
CA GLY A 141 21.93 14.61 -7.76
C GLY A 141 22.08 13.11 -7.49
N TYR A 142 21.71 12.64 -6.29
CA TYR A 142 21.73 11.23 -5.91
C TYR A 142 20.32 10.62 -5.84
N PHE A 143 20.27 9.31 -6.04
CA PHE A 143 19.06 8.49 -6.10
C PHE A 143 19.25 7.23 -5.26
N ILE A 144 18.15 6.54 -4.96
CA ILE A 144 18.21 5.24 -4.29
C ILE A 144 17.95 4.16 -5.34
N ASP A 145 18.89 3.23 -5.46
CA ASP A 145 18.83 2.07 -6.32
C ASP A 145 18.54 0.81 -5.51
N HIS A 146 17.81 -0.12 -6.11
CA HIS A 146 17.51 -1.43 -5.56
C HIS A 146 18.57 -2.41 -6.06
N ILE A 147 19.44 -2.89 -5.18
CA ILE A 147 20.60 -3.74 -5.51
C ILE A 147 20.18 -4.96 -6.34
N ASN A 148 19.12 -5.67 -5.92
CA ASN A 148 18.61 -6.82 -6.65
C ASN A 148 17.78 -6.47 -7.92
N GLY A 149 17.38 -5.21 -8.07
CA GLY A 149 16.50 -4.71 -9.13
C GLY A 149 15.00 -4.95 -8.89
N ASP A 150 14.62 -5.52 -7.75
CA ASP A 150 13.23 -5.63 -7.29
C ASP A 150 12.82 -4.35 -6.55
N THR A 151 12.04 -3.53 -7.25
CA THR A 151 11.56 -2.22 -6.78
C THR A 151 10.52 -2.31 -5.65
N LEU A 152 10.07 -3.51 -5.29
CA LEU A 152 9.15 -3.78 -4.18
C LEU A 152 9.88 -4.29 -2.92
N ASP A 153 11.16 -4.64 -3.04
CA ASP A 153 12.01 -5.01 -1.91
C ASP A 153 12.73 -3.79 -1.35
N ASN A 154 12.08 -3.10 -0.41
CA ASN A 154 12.54 -1.85 0.17
C ASN A 154 13.30 -2.05 1.50
N ARG A 155 13.84 -3.26 1.73
CA ARG A 155 14.76 -3.51 2.86
C ARG A 155 16.04 -2.71 2.64
N LYS A 156 16.56 -2.06 3.68
CA LYS A 156 17.78 -1.22 3.69
C LYS A 156 18.97 -1.94 3.09
N GLN A 157 19.14 -3.23 3.38
CA GLN A 157 20.20 -4.05 2.80
C GLN A 157 20.10 -4.24 1.28
N ASN A 158 18.92 -3.98 0.69
CA ASN A 158 18.69 -4.02 -0.75
C ASN A 158 18.70 -2.62 -1.39
N LEU A 159 18.89 -1.56 -0.61
CA LEU A 159 18.87 -0.19 -1.09
C LEU A 159 20.27 0.41 -0.99
N ARG A 160 20.63 1.25 -1.97
CA ARG A 160 21.89 1.99 -1.96
C ARG A 160 21.75 3.35 -2.62
N ILE A 161 22.54 4.30 -2.15
CA ILE A 161 22.67 5.61 -2.80
C ILE A 161 23.48 5.43 -4.08
N CYS A 162 23.04 6.06 -5.17
CA CYS A 162 23.69 6.00 -6.48
C CYS A 162 23.51 7.31 -7.24
N ASN A 163 24.38 7.59 -8.20
CA ASN A 163 24.14 8.60 -9.22
C ASN A 163 23.42 7.99 -10.45
N ILE A 164 23.09 8.85 -11.43
CA ILE A 164 22.36 8.44 -12.65
C ILE A 164 23.13 7.39 -13.45
N LYS A 165 24.46 7.49 -13.55
CA LYS A 165 25.28 6.54 -14.33
C LYS A 165 25.32 5.17 -13.65
N GLU A 166 25.59 5.16 -12.34
CA GLU A 166 25.61 3.97 -11.50
C GLU A 166 24.28 3.22 -11.52
N ASN A 167 23.17 3.93 -11.35
CA ASN A 167 21.83 3.33 -11.45
C ASN A 167 21.61 2.66 -12.82
N ASN A 168 22.07 3.30 -13.90
CA ASN A 168 21.96 2.72 -15.24
C ASN A 168 22.81 1.45 -15.42
N HIS A 169 23.94 1.31 -14.72
CA HIS A 169 24.74 0.09 -14.74
C HIS A 169 23.97 -1.12 -14.17
N ASN A 170 23.14 -0.89 -13.15
CA ASN A 170 22.33 -1.94 -12.50
C ASN A 170 21.10 -2.40 -13.31
N ARG A 171 20.75 -1.70 -14.40
CA ARG A 171 19.58 -2.06 -15.21
C ARG A 171 19.79 -3.37 -15.96
N ALA A 172 18.83 -4.28 -15.93
CA ALA A 172 18.91 -5.56 -16.65
C ALA A 172 18.98 -5.41 -18.19
N GLY A 173 18.55 -4.27 -18.73
CA GLY A 173 18.41 -4.05 -20.17
C GLY A 173 17.18 -4.78 -20.73
N ASN A 174 16.71 -4.35 -21.90
CA ASN A 174 15.60 -5.02 -22.58
C ASN A 174 16.12 -6.14 -23.47
N LEU A 175 15.91 -7.38 -23.03
CA LEU A 175 16.33 -8.60 -23.75
C LEU A 175 15.24 -9.16 -24.66
N LYS A 176 14.05 -8.56 -24.69
CA LYS A 176 12.98 -8.99 -25.58
C LYS A 176 13.43 -8.87 -27.04
N ASN A 177 13.24 -9.94 -27.82
CA ASN A 177 13.65 -10.05 -29.23
C ASN A 177 15.17 -9.92 -29.47
N LYS A 178 16.01 -10.13 -28.44
CA LYS A 178 17.45 -10.25 -28.60
C LYS A 178 17.84 -11.68 -28.93
N THR A 179 18.99 -11.84 -29.57
CA THR A 179 19.54 -13.16 -29.93
C THR A 179 20.07 -13.94 -28.74
N SER A 180 20.34 -13.27 -27.60
CA SER A 180 20.86 -13.88 -26.38
C SER A 180 19.94 -13.58 -25.21
N LYS A 181 19.89 -14.51 -24.26
CA LYS A 181 19.26 -14.33 -22.94
C LYS A 181 20.14 -13.58 -21.94
N TYR A 182 21.39 -13.30 -22.29
CA TYR A 182 22.36 -12.65 -21.41
C TYR A 182 22.60 -11.19 -21.81
N LYS A 183 22.65 -10.30 -20.81
CA LYS A 183 22.98 -8.89 -20.99
C LYS A 183 24.37 -8.76 -21.62
N GLY A 184 24.47 -7.91 -22.63
CA GLY A 184 25.72 -7.61 -23.34
C GLY A 184 26.19 -8.68 -24.33
N VAL A 185 25.41 -9.75 -24.53
CA VAL A 185 25.75 -10.84 -25.46
C VAL A 185 24.84 -10.80 -26.69
N CYS A 186 25.40 -11.04 -27.87
CA CYS A 186 24.63 -11.19 -29.10
C CYS A 186 25.24 -12.24 -30.04
N TRP A 187 24.41 -12.80 -30.92
CA TRP A 187 24.86 -13.74 -31.95
C TRP A 187 25.31 -12.97 -33.19
N ASN A 188 26.56 -13.17 -33.61
CA ASN A 188 27.08 -12.62 -34.86
C ASN A 188 26.99 -13.69 -35.96
N LYS A 189 26.02 -13.54 -36.86
CA LYS A 189 25.78 -14.47 -37.99
C LYS A 189 26.94 -14.56 -38.98
N LYS A 190 27.73 -13.50 -39.17
CA LYS A 190 28.85 -13.52 -40.12
C LYS A 190 30.02 -14.33 -39.58
N MET A 191 30.25 -14.26 -38.27
CA MET A 191 31.34 -14.96 -37.61
C MET A 191 30.92 -16.33 -37.07
N ASN A 192 29.61 -16.63 -37.05
CA ASN A 192 29.03 -17.78 -36.36
C ASN A 192 29.53 -17.92 -34.91
N LYS A 193 29.56 -16.79 -34.19
CA LYS A 193 30.07 -16.71 -32.81
C LYS A 193 29.19 -15.81 -31.95
N TRP A 194 29.18 -16.09 -30.64
CA TRP A 194 28.63 -15.21 -29.62
C TRP A 194 29.60 -14.09 -29.31
N VAL A 195 29.15 -12.86 -29.38
CA VAL A 195 29.97 -11.68 -29.10
C VAL A 195 29.52 -11.05 -27.80
N ALA A 196 30.47 -10.72 -26.93
CA ALA A 196 30.24 -9.98 -25.70
C ALA A 196 30.72 -8.53 -25.85
N ASN A 197 29.88 -7.58 -25.45
CA ASN A 197 30.20 -6.16 -25.41
C ASN A 197 29.68 -5.53 -24.12
N ILE A 198 30.37 -4.48 -23.65
CA ILE A 198 29.91 -3.66 -22.52
C ILE A 198 29.93 -2.19 -22.88
N ALA A 199 28.90 -1.46 -22.47
CA ALA A 199 28.86 0.00 -22.60
C ALA A 199 29.34 0.64 -21.29
N CYS A 200 30.28 1.57 -21.38
CA CYS A 200 30.76 2.38 -20.26
C CYS A 200 31.13 3.78 -20.77
N ASP A 201 30.70 4.82 -20.08
CA ASP A 201 30.97 6.23 -20.43
C ASP A 201 30.70 6.59 -21.90
N GLY A 202 29.60 6.08 -22.45
CA GLY A 202 29.18 6.35 -23.82
C GLY A 202 29.96 5.58 -24.90
N LYS A 203 30.90 4.72 -24.52
CA LYS A 203 31.67 3.87 -25.45
C LYS A 203 31.28 2.41 -25.28
N ILE A 204 31.34 1.65 -26.38
CA ILE A 204 31.13 0.20 -26.40
C ILE A 204 32.50 -0.47 -26.47
N TYR A 205 32.79 -1.35 -25.52
CA TYR A 205 34.00 -2.14 -25.44
C TYR A 205 33.71 -3.58 -25.87
N TYR A 206 34.45 -4.05 -26.87
CA TYR A 206 34.42 -5.45 -27.30
C TYR A 206 35.17 -6.32 -26.30
N LEU A 207 34.52 -7.38 -25.81
CA LEU A 207 35.07 -8.26 -24.79
C LEU A 207 35.57 -9.59 -25.36
N GLY A 208 35.12 -9.95 -26.56
CA GLY A 208 35.53 -11.18 -27.23
C GLY A 208 34.42 -11.81 -28.06
N SER A 209 34.79 -12.86 -28.79
CA SER A 209 33.89 -13.73 -29.52
C SER A 209 34.10 -15.17 -29.08
N TYR A 210 33.02 -15.88 -28.82
CA TYR A 210 32.98 -17.17 -28.17
C TYR A 210 32.15 -18.16 -28.99
N ILE A 211 32.47 -19.43 -28.86
CA ILE A 211 31.68 -20.50 -29.49
C ILE A 211 30.43 -20.77 -28.66
N VAL A 212 30.54 -20.67 -27.33
CA VAL A 212 29.46 -20.95 -26.39
C VAL A 212 28.90 -19.66 -25.81
N GLU A 213 27.57 -19.53 -25.76
CA GLU A 213 26.88 -18.33 -25.28
C GLU A 213 27.26 -17.97 -23.83
N ILE A 214 27.36 -18.99 -22.97
CA ILE A 214 27.66 -18.81 -21.54
C ILE A 214 29.08 -18.28 -21.29
N GLU A 215 30.05 -18.59 -22.16
CA GLU A 215 31.41 -18.04 -22.07
C GLU A 215 31.41 -16.53 -22.37
N ALA A 216 30.63 -16.11 -23.36
CA ALA A 216 30.41 -14.69 -23.65
C ALA A 216 29.75 -13.98 -22.46
N ALA A 217 28.79 -14.63 -21.80
CA ALA A 217 28.14 -14.09 -20.60
C ALA A 217 29.10 -14.01 -19.39
N MET A 218 29.98 -14.99 -19.22
CA MET A 218 31.06 -14.94 -18.22
C MET A 218 32.02 -13.78 -18.48
N ALA A 219 32.42 -13.57 -19.74
CA ALA A 219 33.26 -12.44 -20.12
C ALA A 219 32.58 -11.09 -19.83
N TYR A 220 31.28 -10.99 -20.11
CA TYR A 220 30.48 -9.84 -19.73
C TYR A 220 30.47 -9.62 -18.22
N ASN A 221 30.21 -10.66 -17.41
CA ASN A 221 30.19 -10.52 -15.94
C ASN A 221 31.54 -10.03 -15.39
N LYS A 222 32.66 -10.57 -15.87
CA LYS A 222 34.01 -10.11 -15.50
C LYS A 222 34.21 -8.63 -15.85
N ALA A 223 33.79 -8.22 -17.04
CA ALA A 223 33.89 -6.82 -17.46
C ALA A 223 32.94 -5.90 -16.66
N ALA A 224 31.73 -6.34 -16.36
CA ALA A 224 30.75 -5.57 -15.58
C ALA A 224 31.29 -5.29 -14.18
N ILE A 225 31.87 -6.28 -13.49
CA ILE A 225 32.54 -6.05 -12.20
C ILE A 225 33.68 -5.02 -12.36
N LYS A 226 34.51 -5.15 -13.41
CA LYS A 226 35.64 -4.26 -13.66
C LYS A 226 35.22 -2.81 -13.94
N TYR A 227 34.22 -2.60 -14.79
CA TYR A 227 33.84 -1.26 -15.29
C TYR A 227 32.74 -0.61 -14.46
N HIS A 228 31.83 -1.39 -13.88
CA HIS A 228 30.66 -0.88 -13.17
C HIS A 228 30.73 -1.08 -11.65
N GLY A 229 31.71 -1.86 -11.16
CA GLY A 229 31.95 -2.08 -9.73
C GLY A 229 30.74 -2.68 -9.02
N ASP A 230 30.43 -2.13 -7.85
CA ASP A 230 29.31 -2.59 -7.01
C ASP A 230 27.95 -2.46 -7.70
N TYR A 231 27.83 -1.56 -8.68
CA TYR A 231 26.58 -1.32 -9.43
C TYR A 231 26.39 -2.25 -10.64
N ALA A 232 27.30 -3.19 -10.85
CA ALA A 232 27.27 -4.11 -11.98
C ALA A 232 26.04 -5.03 -11.93
N LYS A 233 25.21 -4.99 -12.99
CA LYS A 233 24.20 -6.03 -13.22
C LYS A 233 24.84 -7.26 -13.87
N LEU A 234 24.97 -8.33 -13.09
CA LEU A 234 25.52 -9.61 -13.56
C LEU A 234 24.44 -10.51 -14.15
N ASN A 235 24.84 -11.29 -15.14
CA ASN A 235 24.06 -12.40 -15.67
C ASN A 235 24.07 -13.57 -14.69
N ILE A 236 22.91 -14.24 -14.54
CA ILE A 236 22.80 -15.52 -13.85
C ILE A 236 23.18 -16.60 -14.87
N LEU A 237 24.30 -17.29 -14.65
CA LEU A 237 24.90 -18.21 -15.62
C LEU A 237 24.25 -19.58 -15.61
#